data_AF-A0A533RDE5-F1
#
_entry.id   AF-A0A533RDE5-F1
#
_cell.length_a   1.000
_cell.length_b   1.000
_cell.length_c   1.000
_cell.angle_alpha   90.00
_cell.angle_beta   90.00
_cell.angle_gamma   90.00
#
_symmetry.space_group_name_H-M   'P 1'
#
loop_
_entity.id
_entity.type
_entity.pdbx_description
1 polymer ?
#
loop_
_entity_poly.entity_id
_entity_poly.type
_entity_poly.pdbx_seq_one_letter_code
_entity_poly.pdbx_strand_id
1 'polypeptide(L)'
;MTRFLLAVVVVVLVTACAGPGQSPQFGDLLGAELGKALGPAGTGGDGIPLAGTVSDADEQALGREIAGRLLAAYPLVRNDAVQRYVNQVGRYVAAQGPRPGLNWTFGVIQNDDINAFAAPGGYIFVTRGLYRMLGSEAELAGVLGHEMVHINERHYVRLLQQQRILALGQEFLLGRVKNATVQQLAGNGVELYARSLDKDAEFACDRLGIQYAARAGYDPFAYLAVLDRLGADTHADQLALLYKTHPHPAARLDALETLIGSRWDGLGGKVDAGRWVRLD
;
A
#
# COMPACT_ATOMS: atom_id res chain seq x y z
N MET A 1 3.38 71.62 -13.92
CA MET A 1 2.43 70.90 -13.05
C MET A 1 2.57 69.42 -13.35
N THR A 2 3.27 68.71 -12.47
CA THR A 2 3.82 67.37 -12.64
C THR A 2 2.77 66.33 -12.21
N ARG A 3 2.47 65.33 -13.06
CA ARG A 3 1.59 64.20 -12.71
C ARG A 3 2.43 62.93 -12.52
N PHE A 4 2.30 62.35 -11.33
CA PHE A 4 2.78 61.02 -10.96
C PHE A 4 2.02 59.94 -11.74
N LEU A 5 2.73 58.93 -12.27
CA LEU A 5 2.14 57.66 -12.68
C LEU A 5 2.92 56.52 -12.01
N LEU A 6 2.16 55.72 -11.24
CA LEU A 6 2.54 54.47 -10.60
C LEU A 6 2.67 53.38 -11.66
N ALA A 7 3.80 52.67 -11.72
CA ALA A 7 3.97 51.50 -12.57
C ALA A 7 3.40 50.25 -11.87
N VAL A 8 2.37 49.64 -12.46
CA VAL A 8 1.90 48.29 -12.13
C VAL A 8 2.56 47.33 -13.11
N VAL A 9 3.37 46.40 -12.61
CA VAL A 9 3.95 45.32 -13.42
C VAL A 9 2.93 44.18 -13.51
N VAL A 10 2.35 44.01 -14.69
CA VAL A 10 1.62 42.81 -15.09
C VAL A 10 2.61 41.89 -15.81
N VAL A 11 2.97 40.76 -15.22
CA VAL A 11 3.69 39.70 -15.95
C VAL A 11 2.65 38.78 -16.58
N VAL A 12 2.50 38.92 -17.88
CA VAL A 12 1.81 37.96 -18.75
C VAL A 12 2.78 36.80 -18.99
N LEU A 13 2.46 35.61 -18.48
CA LEU A 13 3.19 34.38 -18.82
C LEU A 13 2.56 33.78 -20.09
N VAL A 14 3.33 33.87 -21.17
CA VAL A 14 3.04 33.38 -22.51
C VAL A 14 3.00 31.86 -22.52
N THR A 15 1.95 31.33 -23.14
CA THR A 15 1.70 29.95 -23.51
C THR A 15 2.79 29.44 -24.47
N ALA A 16 3.43 28.31 -24.15
CA ALA A 16 4.23 27.54 -25.09
C ALA A 16 3.45 26.28 -25.50
N CYS A 17 3.00 26.24 -26.75
CA CYS A 17 2.55 25.04 -27.42
C CYS A 17 3.77 24.19 -27.79
N ALA A 18 3.80 22.92 -27.38
CA ALA A 18 4.68 21.89 -27.93
C ALA A 18 3.82 20.72 -28.41
N GLY A 19 4.06 20.29 -29.65
CA GLY A 19 3.28 19.31 -30.40
C GLY A 19 3.44 17.85 -29.92
N PRO A 20 2.78 16.90 -30.61
CA PRO A 20 2.72 15.50 -30.20
C PRO A 20 4.00 14.77 -30.61
N GLY A 21 4.75 14.25 -29.64
CA GLY A 21 5.98 13.53 -29.92
C GLY A 21 6.47 12.75 -28.71
N GLN A 22 6.08 11.47 -28.66
CA GLN A 22 6.65 10.40 -27.84
C GLN A 22 6.64 10.62 -26.32
N SER A 23 5.56 10.18 -25.69
CA SER A 23 5.56 9.79 -24.27
C SER A 23 6.69 8.77 -24.03
N PRO A 24 7.56 8.96 -23.03
CA PRO A 24 8.56 7.96 -22.67
C PRO A 24 7.83 6.65 -22.33
N GLN A 25 8.24 5.55 -22.95
CA GLN A 25 7.68 4.24 -22.65
C GLN A 25 7.98 3.91 -21.19
N PHE A 26 6.97 3.42 -20.47
CA PHE A 26 7.06 3.11 -19.04
C PHE A 26 8.20 2.14 -18.68
N GLY A 27 8.60 1.29 -19.64
CA GLY A 27 9.78 0.42 -19.54
C GLY A 27 11.11 1.18 -19.37
N ASP A 28 11.24 2.39 -19.93
CA ASP A 28 12.46 3.20 -19.79
C ASP A 28 12.52 3.90 -18.43
N LEU A 29 11.37 4.23 -17.83
CA LEU A 29 11.30 4.82 -16.48
C LEU A 29 11.57 3.78 -15.39
N LEU A 30 10.97 2.58 -15.51
CA LEU A 30 11.28 1.47 -14.62
C LEU A 30 12.72 0.98 -14.84
N GLY A 31 13.18 0.89 -16.09
CA GLY A 31 14.52 0.43 -16.44
C GLY A 31 15.64 1.40 -16.03
N ALA A 32 15.43 2.71 -16.13
CA ALA A 32 16.41 3.70 -15.70
C ALA A 32 16.48 3.85 -14.17
N GLU A 33 15.35 3.73 -13.47
CA GLU A 33 15.29 3.73 -12.00
C GLU A 33 15.83 2.42 -11.41
N LEU A 34 15.49 1.25 -12.00
CA LEU A 34 16.06 -0.04 -11.63
C LEU A 34 17.55 -0.16 -12.02
N GLY A 35 17.95 0.40 -13.15
CA GLY A 35 19.33 0.35 -13.67
C GLY A 35 20.31 1.22 -12.88
N LYS A 36 19.87 2.38 -12.38
CA LYS A 36 20.65 3.16 -11.40
C LYS A 36 20.61 2.54 -10.00
N ALA A 37 19.56 1.80 -9.65
CA ALA A 37 19.43 1.07 -8.37
C ALA A 37 20.25 -0.23 -8.29
N LEU A 38 20.93 -0.64 -9.37
CA LEU A 38 21.91 -1.74 -9.40
C LEU A 38 23.38 -1.25 -9.36
N GLY A 39 23.60 0.05 -9.15
CA GLY A 39 24.92 0.58 -8.82
C GLY A 39 25.48 -0.04 -7.53
N PRO A 40 26.81 -0.04 -7.33
CA PRO A 40 27.43 -0.72 -6.19
C PRO A 40 26.76 -0.23 -4.92
N ALA A 41 26.26 -1.19 -4.13
CA ALA A 41 25.58 -0.97 -2.87
C ALA A 41 26.26 0.18 -2.12
N GLY A 42 25.55 1.29 -1.97
CA GLY A 42 26.00 2.41 -1.16
C GLY A 42 26.37 1.86 0.20
N THR A 43 27.62 2.07 0.58
CA THR A 43 28.21 1.68 1.85
C THR A 43 27.52 2.42 2.99
N GLY A 44 26.38 1.91 3.42
CA GLY A 44 25.70 2.27 4.67
C GLY A 44 25.69 1.04 5.56
N GLY A 45 26.84 0.77 6.19
CA GLY A 45 27.10 -0.41 7.02
C GLY A 45 26.40 -0.41 8.37
N ASP A 46 25.40 0.44 8.59
CA ASP A 46 24.67 0.48 9.86
C ASP A 46 23.33 -0.21 9.63
N GLY A 47 23.22 -1.45 10.11
CA GLY A 47 22.01 -2.24 9.99
C GLY A 47 20.77 -1.49 10.49
N ILE A 48 19.62 -1.79 9.90
CA ILE A 48 18.31 -1.23 10.31
C ILE A 48 18.19 -1.35 11.83
N PRO A 49 17.87 -0.27 12.57
CA PRO A 49 17.80 -0.32 14.03
C PRO A 49 16.72 -1.33 14.48
N LEU A 50 17.16 -2.34 15.23
CA LEU A 50 16.35 -3.52 15.60
C LEU A 50 15.64 -3.36 16.95
N ALA A 51 15.92 -2.27 17.65
CA ALA A 51 15.24 -1.81 18.85
C ALA A 51 15.11 -0.28 18.77
N GLY A 52 13.96 0.25 19.16
CA GLY A 52 13.66 1.69 19.10
C GLY A 52 12.97 2.12 17.79
N THR A 53 13.01 3.41 17.50
CA THR A 53 12.31 4.01 16.36
C THR A 53 13.07 3.76 15.06
N VAL A 54 12.41 3.10 14.10
CA VAL A 54 12.92 2.91 12.73
C VAL A 54 12.69 4.18 11.93
N SER A 55 13.71 4.71 11.24
CA SER A 55 13.55 5.90 10.40
C SER A 55 12.71 5.60 9.16
N ASP A 56 12.12 6.61 8.52
CA ASP A 56 11.37 6.43 7.27
C ASP A 56 12.26 5.92 6.14
N ALA A 57 13.54 6.31 6.12
CA ALA A 57 14.51 5.82 5.14
C ALA A 57 14.82 4.33 5.33
N ASP A 58 15.01 3.89 6.58
CA ASP A 58 15.23 2.48 6.89
C ASP A 58 14.00 1.64 6.57
N GLU A 59 12.82 2.18 6.87
CA GLU A 59 11.54 1.54 6.54
C GLU A 59 11.38 1.35 5.02
N GLN A 60 11.74 2.36 4.23
CA GLN A 60 11.75 2.27 2.76
C GLN A 60 12.77 1.27 2.22
N ALA A 61 13.96 1.21 2.82
CA ALA A 61 14.99 0.23 2.44
C ALA A 61 14.51 -1.21 2.70
N LEU A 62 13.96 -1.45 3.88
CA LEU A 62 13.35 -2.74 4.26
C LEU A 62 12.21 -3.13 3.33
N GLY A 63 11.30 -2.18 3.10
CA GLY A 63 10.17 -2.32 2.19
C GLY A 63 10.58 -2.77 0.80
N ARG A 64 11.59 -2.12 0.24
CA ARG A 64 12.13 -2.43 -1.09
C ARG A 64 12.64 -3.87 -1.18
N GLU A 65 13.31 -4.35 -0.14
CA GLU A 65 13.84 -5.71 -0.09
C GLU A 65 12.72 -6.76 -0.02
N ILE A 66 11.70 -6.50 0.82
CA ILE A 66 10.52 -7.37 0.95
C ILE A 66 9.71 -7.38 -0.35
N ALA A 67 9.44 -6.20 -0.92
CA ALA A 67 8.74 -6.05 -2.18
C ALA A 67 9.48 -6.74 -3.34
N GLY A 68 10.81 -6.62 -3.41
CA GLY A 68 11.62 -7.30 -4.42
C GLY A 68 11.48 -8.82 -4.37
N ARG A 69 11.46 -9.41 -3.17
CA ARG A 69 11.21 -10.86 -3.01
C ARG A 69 9.79 -11.26 -3.36
N LEU A 70 8.81 -10.45 -2.97
CA LEU A 70 7.42 -10.69 -3.33
C LEU A 70 7.26 -10.69 -4.86
N LEU A 71 7.86 -9.71 -5.55
CA LEU A 71 7.81 -9.60 -7.01
C LEU A 71 8.61 -10.68 -7.74
N ALA A 72 9.64 -11.24 -7.11
CA ALA A 72 10.34 -12.42 -7.62
C ALA A 72 9.46 -13.68 -7.59
N ALA A 73 8.64 -13.83 -6.54
CA ALA A 73 7.69 -14.94 -6.42
C ALA A 73 6.41 -14.74 -7.25
N TYR A 74 5.88 -13.52 -7.24
CA TYR A 74 4.64 -13.12 -7.91
C TYR A 74 4.89 -11.86 -8.76
N PRO A 75 5.28 -12.04 -10.04
CA PRO A 75 5.52 -10.92 -10.94
C PRO A 75 4.28 -10.04 -11.13
N LEU A 76 4.48 -8.79 -11.55
CA LEU A 76 3.36 -7.91 -11.90
C LEU A 76 2.52 -8.49 -13.05
N VAL A 77 1.22 -8.21 -13.02
CA VAL A 77 0.35 -8.43 -14.17
C VAL A 77 0.85 -7.60 -15.34
N ARG A 78 1.02 -8.23 -16.51
CA ARG A 78 1.54 -7.61 -17.75
C ARG A 78 0.46 -6.76 -18.42
N ASN A 79 0.05 -5.69 -17.75
CA ASN A 79 -0.93 -4.72 -18.24
C ASN A 79 -0.59 -3.33 -17.70
N ASP A 80 0.10 -2.53 -18.51
CA ASP A 80 0.57 -1.19 -18.12
C ASP A 80 -0.57 -0.21 -17.84
N ALA A 81 -1.76 -0.42 -18.42
CA ALA A 81 -2.93 0.41 -18.12
C ALA A 81 -3.40 0.16 -16.68
N VAL A 82 -3.52 -1.11 -16.28
CA VAL A 82 -3.91 -1.49 -14.92
C VAL A 82 -2.85 -1.05 -13.90
N GLN A 83 -1.56 -1.24 -14.18
CA GLN A 83 -0.51 -0.80 -13.25
C GLN A 83 -0.53 0.72 -13.02
N ARG A 84 -0.70 1.51 -14.08
CA ARG A 84 -0.83 2.98 -13.97
C ARG A 84 -2.10 3.38 -13.20
N TYR A 85 -3.21 2.73 -13.51
CA TYR A 85 -4.49 3.00 -12.88
C TYR A 85 -4.47 2.74 -11.37
N VAL A 86 -3.98 1.57 -10.93
CA VAL A 86 -3.87 1.24 -9.51
C VAL A 86 -2.93 2.20 -8.77
N ASN A 87 -1.82 2.60 -9.40
CA ASN A 87 -0.94 3.64 -8.84
C ASN A 87 -1.62 5.00 -8.72
N GLN A 88 -2.46 5.38 -9.69
CA GLN A 88 -3.18 6.65 -9.64
C GLN A 88 -4.20 6.66 -8.50
N VAL A 89 -5.04 5.63 -8.41
CA VAL A 89 -6.03 5.48 -7.33
C VAL A 89 -5.33 5.47 -5.97
N GLY A 90 -4.31 4.63 -5.81
CA GLY A 90 -3.55 4.52 -4.57
C GLY A 90 -2.92 5.84 -4.14
N ARG A 91 -2.35 6.63 -5.08
CA ARG A 91 -1.76 7.94 -4.74
C ARG A 91 -2.79 8.98 -4.33
N TYR A 92 -3.99 8.97 -4.90
CA TYR A 92 -5.07 9.87 -4.46
C TYR A 92 -5.51 9.59 -3.02
N VAL A 93 -5.61 8.30 -2.66
CA VAL A 93 -5.95 7.88 -1.30
C VAL A 93 -4.78 8.18 -0.34
N ALA A 94 -3.55 7.85 -0.73
CA ALA A 94 -2.37 8.08 0.09
C ALA A 94 -2.12 9.55 0.43
N ALA A 95 -2.50 10.47 -0.47
CA ALA A 95 -2.44 11.91 -0.22
C ALA A 95 -3.35 12.38 0.94
N GLN A 96 -4.30 11.56 1.39
CA GLN A 96 -5.17 11.83 2.54
C GLN A 96 -4.63 11.27 3.86
N GLY A 97 -3.50 10.56 3.81
CA GLY A 97 -2.84 9.96 4.95
C GLY A 97 -1.84 10.90 5.66
N PRO A 98 -1.32 10.50 6.83
CA PRO A 98 -0.48 11.35 7.68
C PRO A 98 0.99 11.41 7.27
N ARG A 99 1.45 10.58 6.31
CA ARG A 99 2.87 10.45 5.92
C ARG A 99 3.10 10.88 4.45
N PRO A 100 3.06 12.18 4.13
CA PRO A 100 3.21 12.68 2.76
C PRO A 100 4.63 12.47 2.18
N GLY A 101 5.63 12.21 3.02
CA GLY A 101 7.01 11.95 2.59
C GLY A 101 7.31 10.50 2.19
N LEU A 102 6.34 9.59 2.30
CA LEU A 102 6.49 8.20 1.83
C LEU A 102 6.30 8.09 0.32
N ASN A 103 7.19 7.35 -0.33
CA ASN A 103 7.12 7.07 -1.76
C ASN A 103 6.21 5.87 -2.04
N TRP A 104 4.91 6.14 -2.15
CA TRP A 104 3.91 5.10 -2.36
C TRP A 104 4.01 4.46 -3.76
N THR A 105 4.09 3.13 -3.76
CA THR A 105 4.16 2.28 -4.95
C THR A 105 3.07 1.22 -4.85
N PHE A 106 2.24 1.17 -5.89
CA PHE A 106 1.15 0.20 -5.97
C PHE A 106 1.33 -0.74 -7.15
N GLY A 107 0.67 -1.89 -7.13
CA GLY A 107 0.63 -2.75 -8.31
C GLY A 107 -0.33 -3.92 -8.17
N VAL A 108 -0.59 -4.57 -9.30
CA VAL A 108 -1.30 -5.85 -9.32
C VAL A 108 -0.32 -6.97 -9.66
N ILE A 109 -0.28 -8.01 -8.82
CA ILE A 109 0.61 -9.18 -8.97
C ILE A 109 -0.14 -10.41 -9.51
N GLN A 110 0.59 -11.27 -10.22
CA GLN A 110 0.11 -12.51 -10.82
C GLN A 110 -0.07 -13.60 -9.76
N ASN A 111 -1.04 -13.40 -8.86
CA ASN A 111 -1.51 -14.40 -7.90
C ASN A 111 -3.06 -14.45 -7.95
N ASP A 112 -3.61 -15.66 -8.03
CA ASP A 112 -5.06 -15.90 -8.09
C ASP A 112 -5.71 -16.00 -6.71
N ASP A 113 -4.94 -16.08 -5.63
CA ASP A 113 -5.46 -15.92 -4.27
C ASP A 113 -6.17 -14.57 -4.12
N ILE A 114 -7.15 -14.47 -3.23
CA ILE A 114 -7.86 -13.22 -2.92
C ILE A 114 -7.14 -12.56 -1.75
N ASN A 115 -6.20 -11.66 -2.04
CA ASN A 115 -5.42 -10.98 -1.00
C ASN A 115 -4.82 -9.62 -1.45
N ALA A 116 -4.27 -8.89 -0.49
CA ALA A 116 -3.37 -7.77 -0.71
C ALA A 116 -2.13 -7.93 0.18
N PHE A 117 -1.03 -7.31 -0.23
CA PHE A 117 0.25 -7.36 0.47
C PHE A 117 0.79 -5.95 0.64
N ALA A 118 1.05 -5.55 1.88
CA ALA A 118 1.64 -4.25 2.20
C ALA A 118 3.03 -4.43 2.83
N ALA A 119 4.07 -3.87 2.22
CA ALA A 119 5.41 -3.86 2.78
C ALA A 119 5.74 -2.46 3.34
N PRO A 120 6.57 -2.38 4.40
CA PRO A 120 6.96 -1.11 5.01
C PRO A 120 7.44 -0.07 3.99
N GLY A 121 7.29 1.21 4.29
CA GLY A 121 7.84 2.27 3.42
C GLY A 121 7.05 2.54 2.14
N GLY A 122 5.83 2.00 2.03
CA GLY A 122 4.84 2.47 1.05
C GLY A 122 4.62 1.54 -0.16
N TYR A 123 4.89 0.25 -0.05
CA TYR A 123 4.63 -0.70 -1.15
C TYR A 123 3.36 -1.49 -0.88
N ILE A 124 2.37 -1.43 -1.76
CA ILE A 124 1.12 -2.18 -1.63
C ILE A 124 0.82 -2.91 -2.95
N PHE A 125 0.62 -4.22 -2.88
CA PHE A 125 0.32 -5.06 -4.04
C PHE A 125 -1.00 -5.79 -3.86
N VAL A 126 -1.91 -5.62 -4.80
CA VAL A 126 -3.19 -6.33 -4.85
C VAL A 126 -2.99 -7.59 -5.70
N THR A 127 -3.51 -8.74 -5.27
CA THR A 127 -3.47 -9.93 -6.12
C THR A 127 -4.42 -9.80 -7.31
N ARG A 128 -4.15 -10.52 -8.40
CA ARG A 128 -5.07 -10.62 -9.54
C ARG A 128 -6.43 -11.18 -9.11
N GLY A 129 -6.46 -12.16 -8.20
CA GLY A 129 -7.68 -12.72 -7.62
C GLY A 129 -8.54 -11.65 -6.94
N LEU A 130 -7.94 -10.90 -6.00
CA LEU A 130 -8.66 -9.81 -5.32
C LEU A 130 -9.10 -8.75 -6.32
N TYR A 131 -8.23 -8.32 -7.23
CA TYR A 131 -8.58 -7.29 -8.21
C TYR A 131 -9.78 -7.68 -9.08
N ARG A 132 -9.90 -8.94 -9.50
CA ARG A 132 -11.05 -9.45 -10.28
C ARG A 132 -12.34 -9.53 -9.46
N MET A 133 -12.22 -9.74 -8.15
CA MET A 133 -13.36 -9.75 -7.22
C MET A 133 -13.95 -8.34 -7.03
N LEU A 134 -13.14 -7.29 -7.15
CA LEU A 134 -13.59 -5.90 -6.98
C LEU A 134 -14.50 -5.45 -8.13
N GLY A 135 -15.57 -4.75 -7.77
CA GLY A 135 -16.61 -4.25 -8.67
C GLY A 135 -16.47 -2.78 -9.06
N SER A 136 -15.63 -2.00 -8.38
CA SER A 136 -15.51 -0.55 -8.61
C SER A 136 -14.18 0.06 -8.14
N GLU A 137 -13.90 1.28 -8.59
CA GLU A 137 -12.74 2.08 -8.16
C GLU A 137 -12.80 2.39 -6.66
N ALA A 138 -14.00 2.66 -6.12
CA ALA A 138 -14.19 2.93 -4.70
C ALA A 138 -13.90 1.71 -3.82
N GLU A 139 -14.25 0.50 -4.30
CA GLU A 139 -13.90 -0.74 -3.62
C GLU A 139 -12.37 -0.94 -3.56
N LEU A 140 -11.67 -0.70 -4.68
CA LEU A 140 -10.20 -0.70 -4.71
C LEU A 140 -9.61 0.34 -3.75
N ALA A 141 -10.15 1.56 -3.77
CA ALA A 141 -9.70 2.64 -2.87
C ALA A 141 -9.87 2.26 -1.39
N GLY A 142 -10.96 1.57 -1.04
CA GLY A 142 -11.18 1.04 0.31
C GLY A 142 -10.11 0.02 0.72
N VAL A 143 -9.83 -0.97 -0.13
CA VAL A 143 -8.77 -1.98 0.12
C VAL A 143 -7.40 -1.31 0.26
N LEU A 144 -7.04 -0.43 -0.66
CA LEU A 144 -5.76 0.29 -0.61
C LEU A 144 -5.67 1.17 0.64
N GLY A 145 -6.76 1.84 1.01
CA GLY A 145 -6.85 2.64 2.22
C GLY A 145 -6.57 1.82 3.48
N HIS A 146 -7.17 0.63 3.59
CA HIS A 146 -6.92 -0.31 4.69
C HIS A 146 -5.43 -0.67 4.79
N GLU A 147 -4.82 -1.12 3.68
CA GLU A 147 -3.39 -1.48 3.62
C GLU A 147 -2.45 -0.30 3.95
N MET A 148 -2.82 0.93 3.55
CA MET A 148 -2.06 2.12 3.89
C MET A 148 -2.03 2.38 5.39
N VAL A 149 -3.12 2.10 6.11
CA VAL A 149 -3.14 2.29 7.57
C VAL A 149 -2.14 1.35 8.24
N HIS A 150 -2.01 0.09 7.77
CA HIS A 150 -0.98 -0.81 8.29
C HIS A 150 0.43 -0.25 8.17
N ILE A 151 0.75 0.41 7.05
CA ILE A 151 2.05 1.04 6.83
C ILE A 151 2.19 2.34 7.65
N ASN A 152 1.16 3.17 7.70
CA ASN A 152 1.18 4.43 8.45
C ASN A 152 1.36 4.20 9.95
N GLU A 153 0.66 3.19 10.49
CA GLU A 153 0.77 2.75 11.89
C GLU A 153 1.99 1.84 12.12
N ARG A 154 2.76 1.51 11.07
CA ARG A 154 3.96 0.68 11.14
C ARG A 154 3.71 -0.72 11.73
N HIS A 155 2.54 -1.30 11.51
CA HIS A 155 2.17 -2.62 12.03
C HIS A 155 3.18 -3.70 11.61
N TYR A 156 3.60 -3.72 10.34
CA TYR A 156 4.61 -4.66 9.84
C TYR A 156 6.00 -4.43 10.42
N VAL A 157 6.38 -3.18 10.69
CA VAL A 157 7.66 -2.89 11.34
C VAL A 157 7.68 -3.45 12.75
N ARG A 158 6.60 -3.25 13.52
CA ARG A 158 6.45 -3.80 14.88
C ARG A 158 6.46 -5.33 14.84
N LEU A 159 5.77 -5.95 13.89
CA LEU A 159 5.78 -7.40 13.71
C LEU A 159 7.19 -7.94 13.44
N LEU A 160 7.95 -7.29 12.56
CA LEU A 160 9.34 -7.65 12.27
C LEU A 160 10.27 -7.46 13.48
N GLN A 161 10.07 -6.40 14.26
CA GLN A 161 10.80 -6.17 15.52
C GLN A 161 10.49 -7.27 16.55
N GLN A 162 9.23 -7.66 16.71
CA GLN A 162 8.82 -8.76 17.60
C GLN A 162 9.46 -10.09 17.19
N GLN A 163 9.49 -10.39 15.88
CA GLN A 163 10.15 -11.61 15.38
C GLN A 163 11.64 -11.61 15.66
N ARG A 164 12.33 -10.47 15.53
CA ARG A 164 13.75 -10.34 15.88
C ARG A 164 13.99 -10.53 17.36
N ILE A 165 13.15 -9.99 18.23
CA ILE A 165 13.25 -10.21 19.69
C ILE A 165 13.11 -11.70 20.01
N LEU A 166 12.17 -12.40 19.35
CA LEU A 166 12.01 -13.85 19.51
C LEU A 166 13.22 -14.63 18.97
N ALA A 167 13.74 -14.26 17.79
CA ALA A 167 14.91 -14.90 17.19
C ALA A 167 16.18 -14.68 18.02
N LEU A 168 16.43 -13.46 18.49
CA LEU A 168 17.55 -13.15 19.38
C LEU A 168 17.41 -13.84 20.74
N GLY A 169 16.20 -13.97 21.28
CA GLY A 169 15.94 -14.75 22.49
C GLY A 169 16.27 -16.23 22.31
N GLN A 170 15.93 -16.81 21.15
CA GLN A 170 16.29 -18.19 20.80
C GLN A 170 17.80 -18.35 20.54
N GLU A 171 18.42 -17.44 19.79
CA GLU A 171 19.86 -17.43 19.53
C GLU A 171 20.69 -17.19 20.81
N PHE A 172 20.18 -16.40 21.76
CA PHE A 172 20.78 -16.20 23.08
C PHE A 172 20.72 -17.48 23.91
N LEU A 173 19.56 -18.15 23.94
CA LEU A 173 19.42 -19.48 24.57
C LEU A 173 20.31 -20.54 23.92
N LEU A 174 20.64 -20.40 22.63
CA LEU A 174 21.45 -21.34 21.86
C LEU A 174 22.91 -20.89 21.65
N GLY A 175 23.32 -19.73 22.18
CA GLY A 175 24.68 -19.19 22.11
C GLY A 175 25.19 -18.81 20.71
N ARG A 176 24.32 -18.44 19.76
CA ARG A 176 24.68 -18.25 18.34
C ARG A 176 24.11 -16.96 17.73
N VAL A 177 24.60 -15.78 18.11
CA VAL A 177 24.21 -14.52 17.45
C VAL A 177 25.19 -14.18 16.32
N LYS A 178 24.73 -14.14 15.06
CA LYS A 178 25.51 -13.68 13.87
C LYS A 178 24.62 -13.00 12.84
N ASN A 179 25.21 -12.18 11.95
CA ASN A 179 24.60 -11.44 10.81
C ASN A 179 23.65 -12.24 9.86
N ALA A 180 23.52 -13.55 10.02
CA ALA A 180 22.60 -14.40 9.26
C ALA A 180 21.11 -14.08 9.55
N THR A 181 20.79 -13.53 10.72
CA THR A 181 19.41 -13.24 11.15
C THR A 181 18.68 -12.27 10.22
N VAL A 182 19.41 -11.32 9.58
CA VAL A 182 18.82 -10.39 8.58
C VAL A 182 18.44 -11.14 7.31
N GLN A 183 19.28 -12.04 6.79
CA GLN A 183 18.95 -12.85 5.60
C GLN A 183 17.85 -13.88 5.87
N GLN A 184 17.78 -14.42 7.09
CA GLN A 184 16.82 -15.45 7.48
C GLN A 184 15.39 -14.91 7.63
N LEU A 185 15.22 -13.73 8.22
CA LEU A 185 13.90 -13.07 8.33
C LEU A 185 13.35 -12.60 6.99
N ALA A 186 14.27 -12.37 6.07
CA ALA A 186 13.99 -11.99 4.72
C ALA A 186 13.74 -13.25 3.84
N GLY A 187 13.80 -14.45 4.44
CA GLY A 187 13.87 -15.75 3.76
C GLY A 187 12.69 -16.10 2.87
N ASN A 188 11.49 -15.58 3.12
CA ASN A 188 10.35 -15.60 2.19
C ASN A 188 9.35 -14.53 2.64
N GLY A 189 9.20 -13.43 1.89
CA GLY A 189 8.26 -12.35 2.24
C GLY A 189 6.85 -12.85 2.54
N VAL A 190 6.42 -13.94 1.88
CA VAL A 190 5.14 -14.62 2.07
C VAL A 190 4.91 -15.13 3.50
N GLU A 191 5.95 -15.59 4.21
CA GLU A 191 5.80 -16.14 5.56
C GLU A 191 5.47 -15.06 6.60
N LEU A 192 5.97 -13.83 6.40
CA LEU A 192 5.61 -12.67 7.21
C LEU A 192 4.10 -12.40 7.12
N TYR A 193 3.55 -12.52 5.91
CA TYR A 193 2.13 -12.34 5.62
C TYR A 193 1.28 -13.58 5.94
N ALA A 194 1.83 -14.63 6.55
CA ALA A 194 1.02 -15.73 7.07
C ALA A 194 0.67 -15.55 8.56
N ARG A 195 1.09 -14.43 9.16
CA ARG A 195 0.92 -14.15 10.59
C ARG A 195 -0.18 -13.13 10.81
N SER A 196 -1.04 -13.41 11.78
CA SER A 196 -2.12 -12.51 12.17
C SER A 196 -1.57 -11.25 12.84
N LEU A 197 -2.13 -10.11 12.48
CA LEU A 197 -1.96 -8.87 13.21
C LEU A 197 -2.99 -8.77 14.35
N ASP A 198 -2.82 -7.77 15.21
CA ASP A 198 -3.72 -7.53 16.34
C ASP A 198 -5.13 -7.19 15.84
N LYS A 199 -6.17 -7.85 16.37
CA LYS A 199 -7.55 -7.67 15.91
C LYS A 199 -8.07 -6.25 16.11
N ASP A 200 -7.69 -5.58 17.18
CA ASP A 200 -8.14 -4.21 17.43
C ASP A 200 -7.46 -3.24 16.44
N ALA A 201 -6.24 -3.57 16.02
CA ALA A 201 -5.55 -2.83 14.96
C ALA A 201 -6.28 -2.96 13.61
N GLU A 202 -6.83 -4.13 13.29
CA GLU A 202 -7.61 -4.38 12.06
C GLU A 202 -8.87 -3.50 11.99
N PHE A 203 -9.63 -3.41 13.08
CA PHE A 203 -10.82 -2.55 13.12
C PHE A 203 -10.47 -1.06 13.01
N ALA A 204 -9.30 -0.66 13.52
CA ALA A 204 -8.79 0.69 13.33
C ALA A 204 -8.38 0.94 11.87
N CYS A 205 -7.72 -0.04 11.22
CA CYS A 205 -7.38 0.00 9.80
C CYS A 205 -8.62 0.13 8.92
N ASP A 206 -9.70 -0.57 9.24
CA ASP A 206 -10.97 -0.45 8.51
C ASP A 206 -11.54 0.96 8.57
N ARG A 207 -11.70 1.47 9.79
CA ARG A 207 -12.28 2.80 10.00
C ARG A 207 -11.43 3.91 9.35
N LEU A 208 -10.11 3.85 9.51
CA LEU A 208 -9.20 4.87 8.97
C LEU A 208 -9.00 4.72 7.46
N GLY A 209 -8.97 3.49 6.94
CA GLY A 209 -8.85 3.22 5.52
C GLY A 209 -10.05 3.77 4.75
N ILE A 210 -11.26 3.54 5.26
CA ILE A 210 -12.48 4.15 4.72
C ILE A 210 -12.41 5.67 4.81
N GLN A 211 -11.92 6.23 5.91
CA GLN A 211 -11.75 7.68 6.04
C GLN A 211 -10.79 8.25 4.98
N TYR A 212 -9.69 7.57 4.67
CA TYR A 212 -8.77 8.00 3.61
C TYR A 212 -9.43 7.94 2.24
N ALA A 213 -10.15 6.85 1.94
CA ALA A 213 -10.89 6.71 0.68
C ALA A 213 -11.98 7.79 0.54
N ALA A 214 -12.75 8.04 1.60
CA ALA A 214 -13.80 9.05 1.61
C ALA A 214 -13.25 10.47 1.39
N ARG A 215 -12.12 10.82 2.05
CA ARG A 215 -11.44 12.11 1.82
C ARG A 215 -10.91 12.25 0.40
N ALA A 216 -10.57 11.15 -0.26
CA ALA A 216 -10.18 11.13 -1.67
C ALA A 216 -11.39 11.22 -2.63
N GLY A 217 -12.62 11.26 -2.10
CA GLY A 217 -13.87 11.43 -2.85
C GLY A 217 -14.61 10.13 -3.17
N TYR A 218 -14.14 8.99 -2.65
CA TYR A 218 -14.76 7.69 -2.86
C TYR A 218 -15.93 7.44 -1.90
N ASP A 219 -16.86 6.60 -2.33
CA ASP A 219 -17.99 6.17 -1.49
C ASP A 219 -17.47 5.42 -0.23
N PRO A 220 -17.76 5.91 0.99
CA PRO A 220 -17.32 5.26 2.23
C PRO A 220 -17.94 3.88 2.44
N PHE A 221 -19.07 3.56 1.80
CA PHE A 221 -19.73 2.26 1.92
C PHE A 221 -19.17 1.21 0.96
N ALA A 222 -18.34 1.60 0.00
CA ALA A 222 -17.77 0.65 -0.97
C ALA A 222 -16.91 -0.43 -0.30
N TYR A 223 -16.16 -0.09 0.75
CA TYR A 223 -15.35 -1.09 1.45
C TYR A 223 -16.19 -2.13 2.19
N LEU A 224 -17.38 -1.76 2.68
CA LEU A 224 -18.29 -2.69 3.33
C LEU A 224 -18.78 -3.74 2.32
N ALA A 225 -19.02 -3.35 1.07
CA ALA A 225 -19.37 -4.29 0.00
C ALA A 225 -18.23 -5.28 -0.32
N VAL A 226 -16.96 -4.87 -0.14
CA VAL A 226 -15.80 -5.79 -0.25
C VAL A 226 -15.83 -6.81 0.88
N LEU A 227 -16.02 -6.37 2.13
CA LEU A 227 -16.09 -7.25 3.29
C LEU A 227 -17.25 -8.24 3.20
N ASP A 228 -18.43 -7.78 2.78
CA ASP A 228 -19.61 -8.62 2.57
C ASP A 228 -19.33 -9.71 1.52
N ARG A 229 -18.73 -9.32 0.38
CA ARG A 229 -18.38 -10.26 -0.69
C ARG A 229 -17.33 -11.27 -0.24
N LEU A 230 -16.32 -10.85 0.52
CA LEU A 230 -15.33 -11.75 1.11
C LEU A 230 -16.00 -12.76 2.06
N GLY A 231 -16.89 -12.29 2.94
CA GLY A 231 -17.58 -13.15 3.90
C GLY A 231 -18.55 -14.15 3.27
N ALA A 232 -19.08 -13.84 2.09
CA ALA A 232 -19.94 -14.72 1.31
C ALA A 232 -19.18 -15.66 0.35
N ASP A 233 -17.88 -15.43 0.12
CA ASP A 233 -17.09 -16.21 -0.82
C ASP A 233 -16.79 -17.62 -0.26
N THR A 234 -16.95 -18.63 -1.12
CA THR A 234 -16.83 -20.05 -0.76
C THR A 234 -15.50 -20.68 -1.19
N HIS A 235 -14.63 -19.94 -1.88
CA HIS A 235 -13.28 -20.37 -2.27
C HIS A 235 -12.32 -20.27 -1.07
N ALA A 236 -12.53 -21.15 -0.10
CA ALA A 236 -11.78 -21.17 1.16
C ALA A 236 -10.25 -21.34 0.95
N ASP A 237 -9.84 -21.97 -0.15
CA ASP A 237 -8.44 -22.11 -0.55
C ASP A 237 -7.82 -20.77 -0.95
N GLN A 238 -8.51 -19.99 -1.80
CA GLN A 238 -8.04 -18.67 -2.26
C GLN A 238 -8.02 -17.61 -1.16
N LEU A 239 -8.86 -17.78 -0.13
CA LEU A 239 -8.96 -16.87 1.02
C LEU A 239 -8.10 -17.30 2.21
N ALA A 240 -7.44 -18.46 2.14
CA ALA A 240 -6.77 -19.07 3.29
C ALA A 240 -5.71 -18.15 3.91
N LEU A 241 -4.98 -17.38 3.10
CA LEU A 241 -3.99 -16.43 3.59
C LEU A 241 -4.61 -15.17 4.18
N LEU A 242 -5.71 -14.67 3.58
CA LEU A 242 -6.45 -13.53 4.07
C LEU A 242 -7.02 -13.79 5.47
N TYR A 243 -7.66 -14.95 5.68
CA TYR A 243 -8.24 -15.31 6.98
C TYR A 243 -7.20 -15.69 8.04
N LYS A 244 -5.95 -15.94 7.64
CA LYS A 244 -4.84 -16.05 8.60
C LYS A 244 -4.34 -14.69 9.06
N THR A 245 -4.44 -13.67 8.23
CA THR A 245 -3.89 -12.34 8.52
C THR A 245 -4.91 -11.41 9.14
N HIS A 246 -6.17 -11.52 8.71
CA HIS A 246 -7.25 -10.63 9.09
C HIS A 246 -8.39 -11.44 9.74
N PRO A 247 -9.10 -10.88 10.74
CA PRO A 247 -10.34 -11.44 11.27
C PRO A 247 -11.37 -11.68 10.17
N HIS A 248 -12.28 -12.62 10.42
CA HIS A 248 -13.37 -12.91 9.48
C HIS A 248 -14.17 -11.62 9.16
N PRO A 249 -14.56 -11.39 7.89
CA PRO A 249 -15.23 -10.16 7.47
C PRO A 249 -16.49 -9.82 8.29
N ALA A 250 -17.27 -10.82 8.70
CA ALA A 250 -18.43 -10.62 9.57
C ALA A 250 -18.09 -9.86 10.87
N ALA A 251 -17.00 -10.24 11.56
CA ALA A 251 -16.59 -9.56 12.80
C ALA A 251 -16.13 -8.12 12.54
N ARG A 252 -15.58 -7.85 11.35
CA ARG A 252 -15.15 -6.51 10.94
C ARG A 252 -16.35 -5.63 10.60
N LEU A 253 -17.36 -6.19 9.93
CA LEU A 253 -18.63 -5.52 9.67
C LEU A 253 -19.35 -5.14 10.97
N ASP A 254 -19.45 -6.06 11.94
CA ASP A 254 -20.04 -5.79 13.26
C ASP A 254 -19.30 -4.66 14.01
N ALA A 255 -17.96 -4.68 13.95
CA ALA A 255 -17.14 -3.63 14.55
C ALA A 255 -17.34 -2.27 13.84
N LEU A 256 -17.42 -2.28 12.50
CA LEU A 256 -17.64 -1.08 11.71
C LEU A 256 -19.02 -0.47 11.95
N GLU A 257 -20.06 -1.27 12.11
CA GLU A 257 -21.41 -0.77 12.46
C GLU A 257 -21.36 0.07 13.74
N THR A 258 -20.64 -0.40 14.76
CA THR A 258 -20.47 0.33 16.02
C THR A 258 -19.57 1.57 15.88
N LEU A 259 -18.47 1.43 15.13
CA LEU A 259 -17.48 2.50 14.98
C LEU A 259 -17.97 3.66 14.11
N ILE A 260 -18.77 3.37 13.09
CA ILE A 260 -19.31 4.33 12.13
C ILE A 260 -20.64 4.88 12.64
N GLY A 261 -21.56 4.02 13.05
CA GLY A 261 -22.94 4.39 13.34
C GLY A 261 -23.58 5.17 12.18
N SER A 262 -24.32 6.22 12.48
CA SER A 262 -24.92 7.12 11.47
C SER A 262 -24.01 8.27 11.03
N ARG A 263 -22.74 8.30 11.48
CA ARG A 263 -21.83 9.43 11.22
C ARG A 263 -21.53 9.62 9.74
N TRP A 264 -21.67 8.56 8.94
CA TRP A 264 -21.33 8.55 7.53
C TRP A 264 -22.55 8.57 6.60
N ASP A 265 -23.77 8.53 7.13
CA ASP A 265 -25.01 8.50 6.34
C ASP A 265 -25.18 9.75 5.45
N GLY A 266 -24.61 10.87 5.87
CA GLY A 266 -24.59 12.12 5.10
C GLY A 266 -23.36 12.31 4.22
N LEU A 267 -22.38 11.39 4.25
CA LEU A 267 -21.20 11.48 3.41
C LEU A 267 -21.55 11.01 1.99
N GLY A 268 -21.52 11.96 1.06
CA GLY A 268 -21.51 11.62 -0.37
C GLY A 268 -20.16 11.03 -0.77
N GLY A 269 -20.13 10.37 -1.92
CA GLY A 269 -18.92 9.83 -2.53
C GLY A 269 -19.27 9.17 -3.84
N LYS A 270 -18.27 8.90 -4.67
CA LYS A 270 -18.49 8.22 -5.94
C LYS A 270 -18.04 6.77 -5.85
N VAL A 271 -18.89 5.86 -6.30
CA VAL A 271 -18.52 4.47 -6.59
C VAL A 271 -17.60 4.42 -7.83
N ASP A 272 -17.78 5.38 -8.76
CA ASP A 272 -17.01 5.57 -10.00
C ASP A 272 -16.86 4.31 -10.87
N ALA A 273 -17.94 3.53 -11.03
CA ALA A 273 -17.99 2.35 -11.89
C ALA A 273 -17.57 2.60 -13.36
N GLY A 274 -17.73 3.84 -13.86
CA GLY A 274 -17.32 4.23 -15.22
C GLY A 274 -15.81 4.46 -15.39
N ARG A 275 -15.04 4.55 -14.31
CA ARG A 275 -13.56 4.64 -14.34
C ARG A 275 -12.86 3.33 -14.01
N TRP A 276 -13.62 2.31 -13.61
CA TRP A 276 -13.09 1.00 -13.23
C TRP A 276 -12.41 0.29 -14.40
N VAL A 277 -11.08 0.16 -14.34
CA VAL A 277 -10.29 -0.57 -15.34
C VAL A 277 -10.28 -2.05 -14.96
N ARG A 278 -11.01 -2.89 -15.69
CA ARG A 278 -11.07 -4.33 -15.42
C ARG A 278 -9.79 -5.04 -15.89
N LEU A 279 -9.52 -6.18 -15.24
CA LEU A 279 -8.57 -7.18 -15.76
C LEU A 279 -9.34 -8.19 -16.60
N ASP A 280 -9.01 -8.24 -17.88
CA ASP A 280 -9.55 -9.20 -18.84
C ASP A 280 -9.27 -10.67 -18.46
#